data_AF-A0A1D2W8U8-F1
#
_entry.id   AF-A0A1D2W8U8-F1
#
_cell.length_a   1.000
_cell.length_b   1.000
_cell.length_c   1.000
_cell.angle_alpha   90.00
_cell.angle_beta   90.00
_cell.angle_gamma   90.00
#
_symmetry.space_group_name_H-M   'P 1'
#
loop_
_entity.id
_entity.type
_entity.pdbx_description
1 polymer ?
#
loop_
_entity_poly.entity_id
_entity_poly.type
_entity_poly.pdbx_seq_one_letter_code
_entity_poly.pdbx_strand_id
1 'polypeptide(L)'
;MKASKFIGMTVLDNDAKEAGKIAELEIKLKHCLVDKIWVATGSALNKKYFSVKEGDLDKIGDYVQLKLNGKEIDQKTKVNKLGELAETGSLFKDIVGKTVLTYDAMDVGKVGDMLIDPKGCLIHNVLISTGPAFRKKHLVVSDEDVHSFGDYVILKLSKEEVNKRTTD
;
A
#
# COMPACT_ATOMS: atom_id res chain seq x y z
N MET A 1 -1.09 10.60 -0.43
CA MET A 1 -2.18 10.27 0.52
C MET A 1 -1.84 9.02 1.32
N LYS A 2 -2.52 8.73 2.44
CA LYS A 2 -2.31 7.46 3.17
C LYS A 2 -2.83 6.27 2.36
N ALA A 3 -2.08 5.17 2.31
CA ALA A 3 -2.50 3.94 1.63
C ALA A 3 -3.79 3.37 2.23
N SER A 4 -3.92 3.40 3.56
CA SER A 4 -5.16 3.01 4.25
C SER A 4 -6.40 3.82 3.84
N LYS A 5 -6.22 5.10 3.47
CA LYS A 5 -7.30 5.98 2.97
C LYS A 5 -7.63 5.68 1.50
N PHE A 6 -6.63 5.27 0.72
CA PHE A 6 -6.80 4.93 -0.69
C PHE A 6 -7.55 3.60 -0.85
N ILE A 7 -7.27 2.64 0.02
CA ILE A 7 -8.04 1.40 0.14
C ILE A 7 -9.49 1.75 0.55
N GLY A 8 -10.45 1.19 -0.18
CA GLY A 8 -11.89 1.44 -0.01
C GLY A 8 -12.46 2.49 -0.95
N MET A 9 -11.62 3.27 -1.66
CA MET A 9 -12.11 4.25 -2.64
C MET A 9 -12.88 3.60 -3.78
N THR A 10 -13.90 4.27 -4.28
CA THR A 10 -14.67 3.84 -5.46
C THR A 10 -13.82 3.96 -6.71
N VAL A 11 -13.92 2.95 -7.57
CA VAL A 11 -13.27 2.89 -8.88
C VAL A 11 -14.32 2.98 -9.97
N LEU A 12 -14.14 3.93 -10.88
CA LEU A 12 -14.99 4.14 -12.04
C LEU A 12 -14.24 3.72 -13.31
N ASP A 13 -14.97 3.17 -14.27
CA ASP A 13 -14.50 3.01 -15.65
C ASP A 13 -14.44 4.36 -16.38
N ASN A 14 -13.98 4.36 -17.63
CA ASN A 14 -13.88 5.59 -18.43
C ASN A 14 -15.26 6.16 -18.87
N ASP A 15 -16.34 5.38 -18.76
CA ASP A 15 -17.74 5.81 -18.94
C ASP A 15 -18.35 6.35 -17.63
N ALA A 16 -17.55 6.51 -16.58
CA ALA A 16 -17.96 6.93 -15.24
C ALA A 16 -18.94 5.98 -14.54
N LYS A 17 -18.95 4.68 -14.90
CA LYS A 17 -19.72 3.63 -14.22
C LYS A 17 -18.86 2.98 -13.14
N GLU A 18 -19.49 2.59 -12.04
CA GLU A 18 -18.77 1.90 -10.96
C GLU A 18 -18.24 0.54 -11.43
N ALA A 19 -16.91 0.42 -11.42
CA ALA A 19 -16.21 -0.83 -11.69
C ALA A 19 -15.96 -1.64 -10.40
N GLY A 20 -15.94 -0.97 -9.25
CA GLY A 20 -15.71 -1.60 -7.96
C GLY A 20 -15.10 -0.66 -6.92
N LYS A 21 -14.35 -1.23 -5.96
CA LYS A 21 -13.63 -0.49 -4.92
C LYS A 21 -12.19 -0.97 -4.79
N ILE A 22 -11.27 -0.05 -4.47
CA ILE A 22 -9.89 -0.41 -4.14
C ILE A 22 -9.93 -1.36 -2.94
N ALA A 23 -9.46 -2.58 -3.13
CA ALA A 23 -9.50 -3.63 -2.12
C ALA A 23 -8.17 -3.76 -1.41
N GLU A 24 -7.06 -3.64 -2.15
CA GLU A 24 -5.73 -3.89 -1.63
C GLU A 24 -4.66 -3.29 -2.55
N LEU A 25 -3.45 -3.10 -2.01
CA LEU A 25 -2.26 -2.72 -2.77
C LEU A 25 -1.22 -3.84 -2.72
N GLU A 26 -0.62 -4.13 -3.87
CA GLU A 26 0.58 -4.96 -3.97
C GLU A 26 1.81 -4.05 -4.06
N ILE A 27 2.77 -4.24 -3.14
CA ILE A 27 3.85 -3.31 -2.87
C ILE A 27 5.19 -3.98 -3.08
N LYS A 28 6.07 -3.28 -3.82
CA LYS A 28 7.49 -3.59 -3.92
C LYS A 28 8.26 -2.61 -3.07
N LEU A 29 8.35 -2.88 -1.77
CA LEU A 29 8.88 -1.92 -0.80
C LEU A 29 10.35 -1.56 -1.04
N LYS A 30 11.18 -2.51 -1.49
CA LYS A 30 12.58 -2.25 -1.87
C LYS A 30 12.72 -1.17 -2.95
N HIS A 31 11.69 -1.01 -3.77
CA HIS A 31 11.65 -0.01 -4.84
C HIS A 31 10.71 1.16 -4.51
N CYS A 32 10.06 1.13 -3.34
CA CYS A 32 9.02 2.08 -2.97
C CYS A 32 7.96 2.26 -4.06
N LEU A 33 7.49 1.14 -4.62
CA LEU A 33 6.47 1.12 -5.67
C LEU A 33 5.20 0.39 -5.23
N VAL A 34 4.07 0.88 -5.71
CA VAL A 34 2.82 0.13 -5.79
C VAL A 34 2.81 -0.61 -7.12
N ASP A 35 3.07 -1.92 -7.11
CA ASP A 35 3.17 -2.73 -8.33
C ASP A 35 1.79 -2.96 -8.97
N LYS A 36 0.80 -3.26 -8.13
CA LYS A 36 -0.60 -3.45 -8.55
C LYS A 36 -1.56 -2.84 -7.55
N ILE A 37 -2.65 -2.33 -8.08
CA ILE A 37 -3.81 -1.91 -7.31
C ILE A 37 -4.90 -2.96 -7.56
N TRP A 38 -5.35 -3.61 -6.50
CA TRP A 38 -6.40 -4.61 -6.60
C TRP A 38 -7.77 -3.97 -6.39
N VAL A 39 -8.67 -4.21 -7.33
CA VAL A 39 -10.04 -3.70 -7.32
C VAL A 39 -11.00 -4.85 -7.07
N ALA A 40 -11.80 -4.75 -6.01
CA ALA A 40 -12.91 -5.65 -5.76
C ALA A 40 -14.11 -5.27 -6.63
N THR A 41 -14.67 -6.25 -7.33
CA THR A 41 -15.84 -6.11 -8.21
C THR A 41 -16.84 -7.23 -7.98
N GLY A 42 -18.06 -7.07 -8.50
CA GLY A 42 -19.17 -8.01 -8.28
C GLY A 42 -19.89 -7.80 -6.96
N SER A 43 -20.81 -8.72 -6.65
CA SER A 43 -21.64 -8.66 -5.43
C SER A 43 -20.92 -9.27 -4.22
N ALA A 44 -21.45 -9.09 -3.02
CA ALA A 44 -20.91 -9.69 -1.80
C ALA A 44 -20.77 -11.24 -1.88
N LEU A 45 -21.66 -11.90 -2.64
CA LEU A 45 -21.68 -13.36 -2.82
C LEU A 45 -20.77 -13.85 -3.96
N ASN A 46 -20.45 -12.99 -4.93
CA ASN A 46 -19.61 -13.33 -6.07
C ASN A 46 -18.51 -12.27 -6.24
N LYS A 47 -17.85 -11.96 -5.12
CA LYS A 47 -16.80 -10.95 -5.07
C LYS A 47 -15.57 -11.47 -5.80
N LYS A 48 -15.16 -10.74 -6.83
CA LYS A 48 -13.95 -11.01 -7.61
C LYS A 48 -13.00 -9.84 -7.50
N TYR A 49 -11.75 -10.08 -7.87
CA TYR A 49 -10.72 -9.06 -7.89
C TYR A 49 -10.04 -9.03 -9.25
N PHE A 50 -9.79 -7.84 -9.76
CA PHE A 50 -8.89 -7.62 -10.88
C PHE A 50 -7.80 -6.63 -10.46
N SER A 51 -6.66 -6.65 -11.15
CA SER A 51 -5.58 -5.69 -10.90
C SER A 51 -5.52 -4.62 -11.97
N VAL A 52 -5.16 -3.42 -11.54
CA VAL A 52 -4.79 -2.30 -12.41
C VAL A 52 -3.38 -1.81 -12.05
N LYS A 53 -2.71 -1.22 -13.04
CA LYS A 53 -1.38 -0.63 -12.91
C LYS A 53 -1.43 0.86 -13.26
N GLU A 54 -0.33 1.57 -13.05
CA GLU A 54 -0.20 3.01 -13.34
C GLU A 54 -0.79 3.41 -14.71
N GLY A 55 -0.46 2.65 -15.76
CA GLY A 55 -0.94 2.91 -17.12
C GLY A 55 -2.47 2.87 -17.27
N ASP A 56 -3.18 2.09 -16.45
CA ASP A 56 -4.64 1.97 -16.47
C ASP A 56 -5.34 3.16 -15.77
N LEU A 57 -4.62 3.99 -15.01
CA LEU A 57 -5.19 5.09 -14.22
C LEU A 57 -5.31 6.39 -15.06
N ASP A 58 -6.43 7.10 -14.90
CA ASP A 58 -6.65 8.43 -15.49
C ASP A 58 -6.60 9.54 -14.43
N LYS A 59 -7.51 9.48 -13.45
CA LYS A 59 -7.69 10.51 -12.42
C LYS A 59 -7.83 9.89 -11.04
N ILE A 60 -7.29 10.60 -10.06
CA ILE A 60 -7.42 10.29 -8.63
C ILE A 60 -7.96 11.55 -7.94
N GLY A 61 -9.12 11.44 -7.31
CA GLY A 61 -9.79 12.50 -6.55
C GLY A 61 -10.60 11.89 -5.41
N ASP A 62 -11.90 12.18 -5.34
CA ASP A 62 -12.82 11.48 -4.43
C ASP A 62 -13.07 10.01 -4.84
N TYR A 63 -12.76 9.70 -6.10
CA TYR A 63 -12.80 8.38 -6.70
C TYR A 63 -11.53 8.15 -7.55
N VAL A 64 -11.33 6.91 -7.98
CA VAL A 64 -10.30 6.51 -8.95
C VAL A 64 -10.98 6.30 -10.29
N GLN A 65 -10.59 7.04 -11.33
CA GLN A 65 -11.05 6.81 -12.70
C GLN A 65 -10.01 6.03 -13.49
N LEU A 66 -10.45 4.97 -14.15
CA LEU A 66 -9.62 4.18 -15.05
C LEU A 66 -9.72 4.71 -16.48
N LYS A 67 -8.70 4.43 -17.30
CA LYS A 67 -8.73 4.61 -18.76
C LYS A 67 -9.54 3.52 -19.47
N LEU A 68 -9.86 2.44 -18.76
CA LEU A 68 -10.54 1.25 -19.28
C LEU A 68 -12.05 1.42 -19.22
N ASN A 69 -12.77 0.91 -20.22
CA ASN A 69 -14.22 0.74 -20.19
C ASN A 69 -14.61 -0.61 -19.55
N GLY A 70 -15.91 -0.80 -19.28
CA GLY A 70 -16.43 -2.05 -18.73
C GLY A 70 -16.07 -3.32 -19.50
N LYS A 71 -16.02 -3.29 -20.85
CA LYS A 71 -15.64 -4.48 -21.66
C LYS A 71 -14.17 -4.84 -21.47
N GLU A 72 -13.29 -3.85 -21.41
CA GLU A 72 -11.85 -4.05 -21.18
C GLU A 72 -11.59 -4.57 -19.75
N ILE A 73 -12.35 -4.08 -18.77
CA ILE A 73 -12.31 -4.58 -17.38
C ILE A 73 -12.79 -6.04 -17.32
N ASP A 74 -13.82 -6.40 -18.08
CA ASP A 74 -14.32 -7.77 -18.14
C ASP A 74 -13.34 -8.76 -18.75
N GLN A 75 -12.45 -8.28 -19.63
CA GLN A 75 -11.38 -9.08 -20.22
C GLN A 75 -10.17 -9.25 -19.28
N LYS A 76 -10.04 -8.43 -18.23
CA LYS A 76 -8.97 -8.63 -17.24
C LYS A 76 -9.15 -9.94 -16.50
N THR A 77 -8.03 -10.58 -16.16
CA THR A 77 -8.02 -11.76 -15.29
C THR A 77 -8.65 -11.41 -13.95
N LYS A 78 -9.72 -12.14 -13.60
CA LYS A 78 -10.43 -12.00 -12.33
C LYS A 78 -10.11 -13.19 -11.43
N VAL A 79 -9.71 -12.92 -10.20
CA VAL A 79 -9.45 -13.94 -9.16
C VAL A 79 -10.49 -13.89 -8.07
N ASN A 80 -10.69 -15.01 -7.38
CA ASN A 80 -11.62 -15.06 -6.23
C ASN A 80 -10.93 -14.62 -4.93
N LYS A 81 -9.60 -14.71 -4.87
CA LYS A 81 -8.79 -14.34 -3.70
C LYS A 81 -7.55 -13.56 -4.15
N LEU A 82 -7.25 -12.47 -3.44
CA LEU A 82 -6.11 -11.59 -3.70
C LEU A 82 -4.74 -12.31 -3.68
N GLY A 83 -4.61 -13.38 -2.89
CA GLY A 83 -3.37 -14.15 -2.78
C GLY A 83 -3.12 -15.20 -3.87
N GLU A 84 -4.04 -15.37 -4.84
CA GLU A 84 -3.82 -16.34 -5.94
C GLU A 84 -2.77 -15.86 -6.95
N LEU A 85 -2.59 -14.54 -7.09
CA LEU A 85 -1.69 -13.92 -8.06
C LEU A 85 -0.77 -12.83 -7.47
N ALA A 86 -0.91 -12.52 -6.18
CA ALA A 86 -0.01 -11.62 -5.49
C ALA A 86 1.22 -12.38 -4.99
N GLU A 87 2.39 -11.73 -5.03
CA GLU A 87 3.58 -12.27 -4.39
C GLU A 87 3.35 -12.42 -2.87
N THR A 88 3.86 -13.50 -2.26
CA THR A 88 3.67 -13.74 -0.83
C THR A 88 4.28 -12.60 0.00
N GLY A 89 3.48 -11.98 0.88
CA GLY A 89 3.94 -10.92 1.77
C GLY A 89 4.11 -9.55 1.11
N SER A 90 3.68 -9.38 -0.15
CA SER A 90 3.74 -8.10 -0.87
C SER A 90 2.49 -7.25 -0.70
N LEU A 91 1.40 -7.79 -0.14
CA LEU A 91 0.17 -7.01 0.06
C LEU A 91 0.36 -6.00 1.20
N PHE A 92 -0.26 -4.83 1.09
CA PHE A 92 -0.16 -3.79 2.13
C PHE A 92 -0.55 -4.31 3.51
N LYS A 93 -1.61 -5.12 3.62
CA LYS A 93 -2.00 -5.76 4.88
C LYS A 93 -0.94 -6.70 5.48
N ASP A 94 -0.08 -7.29 4.63
CA ASP A 94 0.98 -8.19 5.06
C ASP A 94 2.21 -7.40 5.54
N ILE A 95 2.33 -6.14 5.11
CA ILE A 95 3.42 -5.23 5.48
C ILE A 95 3.07 -4.45 6.74
N VAL A 96 1.84 -3.95 6.85
CA VAL A 96 1.36 -3.25 8.04
C VAL A 96 1.44 -4.17 9.26
N GLY A 97 1.96 -3.64 10.37
CA GLY A 97 2.15 -4.37 11.61
C GLY A 97 3.47 -5.14 11.69
N LYS A 98 4.26 -5.23 10.61
CA LYS A 98 5.62 -5.78 10.67
C LYS A 98 6.50 -4.97 11.61
N THR A 99 7.32 -5.67 12.37
CA THR A 99 8.30 -5.07 13.28
C THR A 99 9.39 -4.38 12.48
N VAL A 100 9.74 -3.17 12.92
CA VAL A 100 10.79 -2.34 12.33
C VAL A 100 11.94 -2.26 13.30
N LEU A 101 13.13 -2.57 12.79
CA LEU A 101 14.39 -2.53 13.54
C LEU A 101 15.35 -1.55 12.88
N THR A 102 16.26 -0.99 13.65
CA THR A 102 17.48 -0.35 13.14
C THR A 102 18.49 -1.38 12.63
N TYR A 103 19.56 -0.94 11.97
CA TYR A 103 20.59 -1.83 11.42
C TYR A 103 21.39 -2.56 12.52
N ASP A 104 21.43 -2.01 13.74
CA ASP A 104 21.98 -2.63 14.95
C ASP A 104 20.94 -3.47 15.73
N ALA A 105 19.83 -3.83 15.07
CA ALA A 105 18.77 -4.70 15.56
C ALA A 105 18.01 -4.19 16.80
N MET A 106 17.96 -2.87 17.00
CA MET A 106 17.10 -2.28 18.03
C MET A 106 15.66 -2.13 17.55
N ASP A 107 14.71 -2.47 18.42
CA ASP A 107 13.26 -2.29 18.15
C ASP A 107 12.91 -0.81 18.05
N VAL A 108 12.33 -0.44 16.90
CA VAL A 108 11.81 0.91 16.65
C VAL A 108 10.30 0.92 16.85
N GLY A 109 9.60 -0.11 16.40
CA GLY A 109 8.16 -0.21 16.46
C GLY A 109 7.59 -1.03 15.31
N LYS A 110 6.46 -0.60 14.75
CA LYS A 110 5.76 -1.33 13.69
C LYS A 110 5.37 -0.44 12.52
N VAL A 111 5.34 -1.00 11.31
CA VAL A 111 4.77 -0.31 10.15
C VAL A 111 3.30 -0.02 10.44
N GLY A 112 2.92 1.25 10.41
CA GLY A 112 1.55 1.70 10.63
C GLY A 112 0.80 1.93 9.32
N ASP A 113 1.43 2.60 8.37
CA ASP A 113 0.81 2.99 7.09
C ASP A 113 1.90 3.44 6.09
N MET A 114 1.50 3.91 4.90
CA MET A 114 2.38 4.45 3.89
C MET A 114 1.79 5.72 3.28
N LEU A 115 2.64 6.70 2.97
CA LEU A 115 2.28 7.84 2.14
C LEU A 115 2.59 7.50 0.69
N ILE A 116 1.53 7.43 -0.13
CA ILE A 116 1.62 7.05 -1.53
C ILE A 116 1.22 8.20 -2.45
N ASP A 117 1.77 8.21 -3.66
CA ASP A 117 1.17 8.83 -4.84
C ASP A 117 0.49 7.71 -5.65
N PRO A 118 -0.85 7.58 -5.56
CA PRO A 118 -1.55 6.54 -6.30
C PRO A 118 -1.51 6.74 -7.80
N LYS A 119 -1.37 7.99 -8.28
CA LYS A 119 -1.37 8.27 -9.72
C LYS A 119 -0.06 7.82 -10.35
N GLY A 120 1.06 8.09 -9.69
CA GLY A 120 2.38 7.60 -10.10
C GLY A 120 2.72 6.19 -9.61
N CYS A 121 1.81 5.53 -8.86
CA CYS A 121 2.08 4.23 -8.22
C CYS A 121 3.36 4.23 -7.35
N LEU A 122 3.64 5.34 -6.66
CA LEU A 122 4.84 5.50 -5.82
C LEU A 122 4.50 5.47 -4.34
N ILE A 123 5.45 5.02 -3.54
CA ILE A 123 5.47 5.16 -2.08
C ILE A 123 6.51 6.22 -1.75
N HIS A 124 6.07 7.35 -1.19
CA HIS A 124 6.99 8.39 -0.75
C HIS A 124 7.59 8.08 0.61
N ASN A 125 6.77 7.58 1.55
CA ASN A 125 7.21 7.32 2.90
C ASN A 125 6.50 6.12 3.52
N VAL A 126 7.19 5.46 4.44
CA VAL A 126 6.61 4.49 5.37
C VAL A 126 6.42 5.18 6.72
N LEU A 127 5.21 5.06 7.27
CA LEU A 127 4.85 5.59 8.58
C LEU A 127 5.02 4.47 9.62
N ILE A 128 5.92 4.67 10.57
CA ILE A 128 6.22 3.72 11.63
C ILE A 128 5.59 4.24 12.91
N SER A 129 4.79 3.40 13.56
CA SER A 129 4.27 3.67 14.90
C SER A 129 5.30 3.18 15.92
N THR A 130 5.78 4.09 16.77
CA THR A 130 6.75 3.81 17.83
C THR A 130 6.18 4.14 19.21
N GLY A 131 6.74 3.55 20.25
CA GLY A 131 6.32 3.74 21.63
C GLY A 131 5.10 2.91 22.07
N PRO A 132 4.70 3.01 23.35
CA PRO A 132 3.62 2.22 23.94
C PRO A 132 2.25 2.65 23.40
N ALA A 133 1.27 1.75 23.45
CA ALA A 133 -0.04 1.91 22.80
C ALA A 133 -0.79 3.21 23.12
N PHE A 134 -0.58 3.80 24.30
CA PHE A 134 -1.22 5.04 24.77
C PHE A 134 -0.40 6.32 24.56
N ARG A 135 0.85 6.20 24.08
CA ARG A 135 1.74 7.32 23.72
C ARG A 135 2.44 6.98 22.41
N LYS A 136 1.64 6.61 21.40
CA LYS A 136 2.16 6.31 20.06
C LYS A 136 2.76 7.58 19.50
N LYS A 137 4.01 7.48 19.11
CA LYS A 137 4.71 8.48 18.31
C LYS A 137 4.84 7.95 16.90
N HIS A 138 5.20 8.85 15.99
CA HIS A 138 5.40 8.51 14.59
C HIS A 138 6.83 8.79 14.13
N LEU A 139 7.37 7.84 13.39
CA LEU A 139 8.59 8.01 12.61
C LEU A 139 8.23 7.88 11.13
N VAL A 140 8.62 8.87 10.33
CA VAL A 140 8.46 8.86 8.88
C VAL A 140 9.80 8.51 8.26
N VAL A 141 9.84 7.47 7.44
CA VAL A 141 11.06 7.05 6.73
C VAL A 141 10.84 7.04 5.23
N SER A 142 11.88 7.36 4.47
CA SER A 142 11.95 7.26 3.01
C SER A 142 12.61 5.94 2.57
N ASP A 143 12.68 5.71 1.26
CA ASP A 143 13.36 4.56 0.65
C ASP A 143 14.86 4.48 0.99
N GLU A 144 15.53 5.63 1.05
CA GLU A 144 16.95 5.75 1.41
C GLU A 144 17.24 5.23 2.83
N ASP A 145 16.29 5.43 3.75
CA ASP A 145 16.38 4.98 5.14
C ASP A 145 16.16 3.46 5.27
N VAL A 146 15.59 2.77 4.27
CA VAL A 146 15.32 1.34 4.35
C VAL A 146 16.54 0.53 3.88
N HIS A 147 17.01 -0.39 4.71
CA HIS A 147 18.09 -1.33 4.40
C HIS A 147 17.56 -2.58 3.72
N SER A 148 16.62 -3.27 4.35
CA SER A 148 16.06 -4.53 3.85
C SER A 148 14.65 -4.77 4.35
N PHE A 149 13.96 -5.68 3.66
CA PHE A 149 12.61 -6.09 3.96
C PHE A 149 12.50 -7.62 3.89
N GLY A 150 11.91 -8.21 4.92
CA GLY A 150 11.60 -9.65 5.00
C GLY A 150 10.62 -9.88 6.14
N ASP A 151 10.98 -10.73 7.09
CA ASP A 151 10.21 -10.90 8.33
C ASP A 151 10.13 -9.59 9.13
N TYR A 152 11.22 -8.81 9.08
CA TYR A 152 11.36 -7.48 9.65
C TYR A 152 11.59 -6.42 8.58
N VAL A 153 11.33 -5.16 8.91
CA VAL A 153 11.82 -4.00 8.16
C VAL A 153 13.07 -3.49 8.85
N ILE A 154 14.20 -3.46 8.16
CA ILE A 154 15.47 -2.99 8.73
C ILE A 154 15.77 -1.59 8.19
N LEU A 155 16.05 -0.63 9.06
CA LEU A 155 16.40 0.74 8.73
C LEU A 155 17.91 0.96 8.77
N LYS A 156 18.43 1.78 7.86
CA LYS A 156 19.80 2.33 7.87
C LYS A 156 19.93 3.51 8.85
N LEU A 157 19.28 3.43 10.00
CA LEU A 157 19.26 4.48 11.01
C LEU A 157 19.78 3.95 12.34
N SER A 158 20.52 4.78 13.08
CA SER A 158 20.89 4.50 14.46
C SER A 158 19.74 4.83 15.43
N LYS A 159 19.85 4.36 16.67
CA LYS A 159 18.92 4.73 17.75
C LYS A 159 18.86 6.24 17.96
N GLU A 160 19.99 6.95 17.94
CA GLU A 160 19.98 8.40 18.12
C GLU A 160 19.23 9.12 16.99
N GLU A 161 19.36 8.65 15.76
CA GLU A 161 18.67 9.21 14.60
C GLU A 161 17.17 8.98 14.68
N VAL A 162 16.75 7.76 15.04
CA VAL A 162 15.34 7.44 15.30
C VAL A 162 14.75 8.37 16.36
N ASN A 163 15.44 8.55 17.50
CA ASN A 163 14.96 9.41 18.58
C ASN A 163 14.82 10.89 18.15
N LYS A 164 15.72 11.40 17.30
CA LYS A 164 15.66 12.78 16.79
C LYS A 164 14.54 13.01 15.79
N ARG A 165 14.21 12.00 14.99
CA ARG A 165 13.19 12.08 13.92
C ARG A 165 11.78 11.70 14.40
N THR A 166 11.67 11.07 15.56
CA THR A 166 10.38 10.64 16.11
C THR A 166 9.62 11.86 16.64
N THR A 167 8.41 12.06 16.13
CA THR A 167 7.51 13.13 16.55
C THR A 167 6.33 12.57 17.33
N ASP A 168 5.81 13.36 18.27
CA ASP A 168 4.56 13.04 18.98
C ASP A 168 3.35 12.98 18.03
#